data_AF-A0AB37GF83-F1
#
_entry.id   AF-A0AB37GF83-F1
#
_cell.length_a   1.000
_cell.length_b   1.000
_cell.length_c   1.000
_cell.angle_alpha   90.00
_cell.angle_beta   90.00
_cell.angle_gamma   90.00
#
_symmetry.space_group_name_H-M   'P 1'
#
loop_
_entity.id
_entity.type
_entity.pdbx_description
1 polymer ?
#
loop_
_entity_poly.entity_id
_entity_poly.type
_entity_poly.pdbx_seq_one_letter_code
_entity_poly.pdbx_strand_id
1 'polypeptide(L)'
;MSEARRPHNKLDIDEEFIRKNYYIMSAREIGEVLGVSREAINHRVIKMGLRKTQIPFKKREGEILVPIQELPNYGVTNHSRVVNLKRMTLVKTKIDCEGYVKVTLNKNGKAVDRRVHRLVALHFIPNPNNLPQVNHIDGDKSNPSINNLEWVTAKGNAQHALKHGLIRVGEKSPNATITEKQALSILKDFQNGMTISEVRKAHPYASKSIVDKICQRQRWKHLDKTS
;
A
#
# COMPACT_ATOMS: atom_id res chain seq x y z
N MET A 1 20.46 -17.56 -63.58
CA MET A 1 20.21 -18.43 -62.42
C MET A 1 19.77 -17.54 -61.28
N SER A 2 18.47 -17.50 -60.96
CA SER A 2 17.95 -16.71 -59.85
C SER A 2 18.27 -17.43 -58.54
N GLU A 3 19.05 -16.78 -57.67
CA GLU A 3 19.23 -17.24 -56.30
C GLU A 3 17.86 -17.21 -55.60
N ALA A 4 17.34 -18.41 -55.34
CA ALA A 4 16.16 -18.59 -54.52
C ALA A 4 16.43 -17.94 -53.14
N ARG A 5 15.67 -16.89 -52.83
CA ARG A 5 15.62 -16.31 -51.48
C ARG A 5 15.35 -17.44 -50.50
N ARG A 6 16.33 -17.74 -49.64
CA ARG A 6 16.16 -18.68 -48.52
C ARG A 6 14.89 -18.30 -47.76
N PRO A 7 13.97 -19.24 -47.45
CA PRO A 7 12.82 -18.92 -46.63
C PRO A 7 13.32 -18.35 -45.30
N HIS A 8 12.89 -17.12 -44.97
CA HIS A 8 13.13 -16.55 -43.65
C HIS A 8 12.64 -17.55 -42.63
N ASN A 9 13.57 -18.13 -41.89
CA ASN A 9 13.33 -19.11 -40.85
C ASN A 9 12.39 -18.46 -39.84
N LYS A 10 11.08 -18.73 -39.96
CA LYS A 10 10.11 -18.45 -38.90
C LYS A 10 10.55 -19.39 -37.78
N LEU A 11 11.41 -18.91 -36.89
CA LEU A 11 11.61 -19.55 -35.60
C LEU A 11 10.21 -19.87 -35.06
N ASP A 12 9.97 -21.15 -34.80
CA ASP A 12 8.74 -21.61 -34.19
C ASP A 12 8.80 -21.19 -32.71
N ILE A 13 8.54 -19.91 -32.49
CA ILE A 13 8.54 -19.32 -31.16
C ILE A 13 7.28 -19.83 -30.47
N ASP A 14 7.45 -20.53 -29.35
CA ASP A 14 6.36 -21.03 -28.52
C ASP A 14 5.44 -19.89 -28.04
N GLU A 15 4.37 -19.65 -28.80
CA GLU A 15 3.38 -18.62 -28.51
C GLU A 15 2.58 -18.94 -27.25
N GLU A 16 2.41 -20.22 -26.90
CA GLU A 16 1.70 -20.63 -25.70
C GLU A 16 2.50 -20.26 -24.45
N PHE A 17 3.81 -20.53 -24.47
CA PHE A 17 4.72 -20.08 -23.43
C PHE A 17 4.68 -18.56 -23.28
N ILE A 18 4.72 -17.81 -24.39
CA ILE A 18 4.59 -16.35 -24.32
C ILE A 18 3.24 -15.95 -23.69
N ARG A 19 2.12 -16.54 -24.10
CA ARG A 19 0.79 -16.19 -23.54
C ARG A 19 0.70 -16.44 -22.03
N LYS A 20 1.30 -17.53 -21.55
CA LYS A 20 1.32 -17.88 -20.12
C LYS A 20 2.21 -16.95 -19.31
N ASN A 21 3.36 -16.56 -19.87
CA ASN A 21 4.41 -15.88 -19.12
C ASN A 21 4.52 -14.38 -19.37
N TYR A 22 3.96 -13.86 -20.46
CA TYR A 22 4.09 -12.46 -20.85
C TYR A 22 3.55 -11.48 -19.80
N TYR A 23 2.66 -11.88 -18.90
CA TYR A 23 2.18 -10.97 -17.85
C TYR A 23 3.12 -10.89 -16.65
N ILE A 24 3.92 -11.93 -16.41
CA ILE A 24 4.80 -12.07 -15.23
C ILE A 24 6.29 -11.88 -15.55
N MET A 25 6.72 -12.14 -16.79
CA MET A 25 8.11 -12.02 -17.24
C MET A 25 8.27 -10.86 -18.22
N SER A 26 9.46 -10.26 -18.26
CA SER A 26 9.88 -9.32 -19.30
C SER A 26 10.08 -10.03 -20.65
N ALA A 27 10.00 -9.29 -21.75
CA ALA A 27 10.26 -9.84 -23.08
C ALA A 27 11.70 -10.37 -23.22
N ARG A 28 12.64 -9.84 -22.43
CA ARG A 28 14.02 -10.31 -22.37
C ARG A 28 14.10 -11.69 -21.70
N GLU A 29 13.53 -11.84 -20.50
CA GLU A 29 13.53 -13.13 -19.78
C GLU A 29 12.83 -14.23 -20.58
N ILE A 30 11.73 -13.89 -21.27
CA ILE A 30 11.05 -14.83 -22.17
C ILE A 30 11.95 -15.21 -23.35
N GLY A 31 12.67 -14.24 -23.91
CA GLY A 31 13.64 -14.49 -24.98
C GLY A 31 14.78 -15.39 -24.53
N GLU A 32 15.32 -15.16 -23.34
CA GLU A 32 16.36 -16.00 -22.72
C GLU A 32 15.89 -17.45 -22.54
N VAL A 33 14.65 -17.67 -22.07
CA VAL A 33 14.08 -19.02 -21.93
C VAL A 33 13.83 -19.70 -23.28
N LEU A 34 13.34 -18.96 -24.27
CA LEU A 34 13.01 -19.50 -25.60
C LEU A 34 14.20 -19.51 -26.57
N GLY A 35 15.39 -19.05 -26.15
CA GLY A 35 16.57 -18.97 -27.01
C GLY A 35 16.43 -17.98 -28.17
N VAL A 36 15.63 -16.92 -28.01
CA VAL A 36 15.37 -15.90 -29.05
C VAL A 36 15.61 -14.48 -28.54
N SER A 37 15.81 -13.53 -29.46
CA SER A 37 16.02 -12.13 -29.07
C SER A 37 14.75 -11.51 -28.45
N ARG A 38 14.95 -10.52 -27.57
CA ARG A 38 13.83 -9.75 -26.99
C ARG A 38 12.99 -9.06 -28.08
N GLU A 39 13.60 -8.68 -29.20
CA GLU A 39 12.93 -8.07 -30.36
C GLU A 39 11.97 -9.07 -31.00
N ALA A 40 12.38 -10.32 -31.18
CA ALA A 40 11.52 -11.37 -31.71
C ALA A 40 10.28 -11.60 -30.81
N ILE A 41 10.49 -11.61 -29.48
CA ILE A 41 9.38 -11.67 -28.51
C ILE A 41 8.45 -10.46 -28.63
N ASN A 42 8.99 -9.24 -28.70
CA ASN A 42 8.19 -8.02 -28.84
C ASN A 42 7.34 -8.04 -30.11
N HIS A 43 7.91 -8.43 -31.26
CA HIS A 43 7.17 -8.59 -32.51
C HIS A 43 6.02 -9.59 -32.36
N ARG A 44 6.27 -10.72 -31.70
CA ARG A 44 5.25 -11.76 -31.49
C ARG A 44 4.13 -11.29 -30.56
N VAL A 45 4.49 -10.66 -29.45
CA VAL A 45 3.56 -10.07 -28.47
C VAL A 45 2.62 -9.07 -29.14
N ILE A 46 3.16 -8.17 -29.97
CA ILE A 46 2.36 -7.18 -30.73
C ILE A 46 1.39 -7.90 -31.66
N LYS A 47 1.87 -8.89 -32.42
CA LYS A 47 1.03 -9.68 -33.34
C LYS A 47 -0.09 -10.44 -32.61
N MET A 48 0.17 -10.91 -31.39
CA MET A 48 -0.81 -11.57 -30.53
C MET A 48 -1.73 -10.59 -29.79
N GLY A 49 -1.50 -9.27 -29.90
CA GLY A 49 -2.27 -8.25 -29.20
C GLY A 49 -2.06 -8.21 -27.68
N LEU A 50 -1.01 -8.83 -27.16
CA LEU A 50 -0.75 -8.90 -25.72
C LEU A 50 -0.24 -7.55 -25.20
N ARG A 51 -0.81 -7.09 -24.08
CA ARG A 51 -0.42 -5.84 -23.43
C ARG A 51 -0.25 -6.05 -21.93
N LYS A 52 0.87 -5.60 -21.36
CA LYS A 52 1.12 -5.62 -19.90
C LYS A 52 0.07 -4.85 -19.09
N THR A 53 -0.65 -3.93 -19.72
CA THR A 53 -1.74 -3.14 -19.12
C THR A 53 -3.10 -3.85 -19.15
N GLN A 54 -3.22 -4.95 -19.89
CA GLN A 54 -4.45 -5.72 -20.06
C GLN A 54 -4.22 -7.17 -19.62
N ILE A 55 -3.90 -7.35 -18.33
CA ILE A 55 -3.68 -8.67 -17.75
C ILE A 55 -5.04 -9.38 -17.64
N PRO A 56 -5.26 -10.53 -18.31
CA PRO A 56 -6.52 -11.26 -18.24
C PRO A 56 -6.81 -11.67 -16.80
N PHE A 57 -8.06 -11.47 -16.37
CA PHE A 57 -8.53 -11.99 -15.11
C PHE A 57 -8.87 -13.47 -15.29
N LYS A 58 -8.10 -14.33 -14.61
CA LYS A 58 -8.45 -15.74 -14.40
C LYS A 58 -8.90 -15.90 -12.96
N LYS A 59 -10.17 -16.29 -12.80
CA LYS A 59 -10.78 -16.56 -11.50
C LYS A 59 -10.06 -17.73 -10.84
N ARG A 60 -9.67 -17.58 -9.58
CA ARG A 60 -9.06 -18.64 -8.77
C ARG A 60 -10.15 -19.49 -8.13
N GLU A 61 -9.78 -20.68 -7.69
CA GLU A 61 -10.65 -21.52 -6.87
C GLU A 61 -11.09 -20.78 -5.60
N GLY A 62 -12.38 -20.86 -5.26
CA GLY A 62 -12.96 -20.16 -4.10
C GLY A 62 -13.02 -18.62 -4.21
N GLU A 63 -12.57 -18.03 -5.32
CA GLU A 63 -12.63 -16.59 -5.49
C GLU A 63 -14.05 -16.12 -5.79
N ILE A 64 -14.48 -15.05 -5.14
CA ILE A 64 -15.77 -14.41 -5.34
C ILE A 64 -15.49 -13.04 -5.95
N LEU A 65 -16.12 -12.74 -7.09
CA LEU A 65 -16.05 -11.45 -7.76
C LEU A 65 -17.40 -10.76 -7.62
N VAL A 66 -17.40 -9.56 -7.03
CA VAL A 66 -18.60 -8.75 -6.84
C VAL A 66 -18.48 -7.41 -7.58
N PRO A 67 -19.52 -6.93 -8.26
CA PRO A 67 -19.53 -5.61 -8.86
C PRO A 67 -19.40 -4.51 -7.80
N ILE A 68 -18.69 -3.43 -8.12
CA ILE A 68 -18.60 -2.24 -7.27
C ILE A 68 -19.80 -1.34 -7.57
N GLN A 69 -20.71 -1.15 -6.62
CA GLN A 69 -22.00 -0.48 -6.85
C GLN A 69 -21.89 0.88 -7.56
N GLU A 70 -20.99 1.76 -7.12
CA GLU A 70 -20.80 3.09 -7.73
C GLU A 70 -20.04 3.07 -9.07
N LEU A 71 -19.49 1.92 -9.45
CA LEU A 71 -18.52 1.74 -10.53
C LEU A 71 -18.83 0.43 -11.27
N PRO A 72 -20.01 0.29 -11.90
CA PRO A 72 -20.54 -0.99 -12.39
C PRO A 72 -19.68 -1.66 -13.48
N ASN A 73 -18.76 -0.92 -14.10
CA ASN A 73 -17.78 -1.48 -15.05
C ASN A 73 -16.62 -2.22 -14.36
N TYR A 74 -16.59 -2.23 -13.03
CA TYR A 74 -15.52 -2.78 -12.22
C TYR A 74 -16.09 -3.67 -11.12
N GLY A 75 -15.31 -4.67 -10.74
CA GLY A 75 -15.58 -5.54 -9.61
C GLY A 75 -14.35 -5.67 -8.71
N VAL A 76 -14.58 -6.13 -7.50
CA VAL A 76 -13.54 -6.47 -6.52
C VAL A 76 -13.70 -7.93 -6.13
N THR A 77 -12.58 -8.61 -5.87
CA THR A 77 -12.60 -10.00 -5.41
C THR A 77 -12.25 -10.13 -3.94
N ASN A 78 -12.64 -11.26 -3.34
CA ASN A 78 -12.26 -11.61 -1.98
C ASN A 78 -10.73 -11.83 -1.80
N HIS A 79 -9.98 -11.94 -2.89
CA HIS A 79 -8.51 -11.93 -2.90
C HIS A 79 -7.92 -10.54 -3.15
N SER A 80 -8.71 -9.48 -2.91
CA SER A 80 -8.27 -8.09 -3.01
C SER A 80 -7.82 -7.68 -4.42
N ARG A 81 -8.35 -8.33 -5.44
CA ARG A 81 -8.09 -8.00 -6.85
C ARG A 81 -9.20 -7.14 -7.41
N VAL A 82 -8.85 -6.12 -8.18
CA VAL A 82 -9.83 -5.27 -8.87
C VAL A 82 -9.86 -5.64 -10.34
N VAL A 83 -11.06 -5.86 -10.86
CA VAL A 83 -11.31 -6.40 -12.21
C VAL A 83 -12.09 -5.36 -13.01
N ASN A 84 -11.68 -5.11 -14.25
CA ASN A 84 -12.50 -4.44 -15.24
C ASN A 84 -13.46 -5.48 -15.86
N LEU A 85 -14.75 -5.34 -15.61
CA LEU A 85 -15.78 -6.31 -16.00
C LEU A 85 -16.05 -6.32 -17.50
N LYS A 86 -15.86 -5.19 -18.20
CA LYS A 86 -16.05 -5.11 -19.66
C LYS A 86 -15.00 -5.90 -20.43
N ARG A 87 -13.74 -5.82 -19.99
CA ARG A 87 -12.59 -6.45 -20.66
C ARG A 87 -12.16 -7.76 -20.00
N MET A 88 -12.72 -8.10 -18.84
CA MET A 88 -12.30 -9.21 -17.99
C MET A 88 -10.79 -9.21 -17.74
N THR A 89 -10.25 -8.05 -17.38
CA THR A 89 -8.83 -7.85 -17.06
C THR A 89 -8.64 -7.32 -15.66
N LEU A 90 -7.53 -7.68 -15.01
CA LEU A 90 -7.08 -7.04 -13.79
C LEU A 90 -6.76 -5.56 -14.02
N VAL A 91 -7.13 -4.73 -13.05
CA VAL A 91 -6.75 -3.32 -13.00
C VAL A 91 -5.40 -3.21 -12.30
N LYS A 92 -4.46 -2.48 -12.91
CA LYS A 92 -3.14 -2.24 -12.32
C LYS A 92 -3.27 -1.44 -11.02
N THR A 93 -2.71 -1.98 -9.95
CA THR A 93 -2.61 -1.31 -8.65
C THR A 93 -1.35 -0.46 -8.55
N LYS A 94 -1.36 0.50 -7.62
CA LYS A 94 -0.20 1.32 -7.23
C LYS A 94 -0.22 1.52 -5.71
N ILE A 95 0.92 1.82 -5.12
CA ILE A 95 1.01 2.26 -3.73
C ILE A 95 0.88 3.79 -3.71
N ASP A 96 0.06 4.35 -2.83
CA ASP A 96 -0.07 5.80 -2.62
C ASP A 96 1.05 6.35 -1.72
N CYS A 97 1.13 7.68 -1.57
CA CYS A 97 2.15 8.31 -0.72
C CYS A 97 2.02 7.97 0.77
N GLU A 98 0.88 7.41 1.20
CA GLU A 98 0.64 6.98 2.57
C GLU A 98 0.93 5.48 2.78
N GLY A 99 1.28 4.75 1.72
CA GLY A 99 1.60 3.33 1.73
C GLY A 99 0.43 2.40 1.38
N TYR A 100 -0.75 2.92 1.05
CA TYR A 100 -1.90 2.09 0.73
C TYR A 100 -1.93 1.63 -0.73
N VAL A 101 -2.35 0.39 -0.95
CA VAL A 101 -2.67 -0.10 -2.30
C VAL A 101 -3.92 0.62 -2.82
N LYS A 102 -3.80 1.27 -3.98
CA LYS A 102 -4.88 1.97 -4.69
C LYS A 102 -4.99 1.56 -6.16
N VAL A 103 -6.15 1.84 -6.72
CA VAL A 103 -6.47 1.73 -8.14
C VAL A 103 -7.06 3.04 -8.65
N THR A 104 -6.80 3.37 -9.91
CA THR A 104 -7.42 4.49 -10.62
C THR A 104 -8.43 3.92 -11.60
N LEU A 105 -9.70 4.28 -11.44
CA LEU A 105 -10.84 3.76 -12.18
C LEU A 105 -11.51 4.87 -12.98
N ASN A 106 -12.21 4.55 -14.06
CA ASN A 106 -12.98 5.52 -14.84
C ASN A 106 -14.46 5.51 -14.43
N LYS A 107 -14.97 6.65 -13.95
CA LYS A 107 -16.39 6.89 -13.68
C LYS A 107 -16.88 7.96 -14.66
N ASN A 108 -17.65 7.55 -15.67
CA ASN A 108 -18.26 8.45 -16.66
C ASN A 108 -17.25 9.43 -17.30
N GLY A 109 -16.10 8.91 -17.75
CA GLY A 109 -15.05 9.71 -18.38
C GLY A 109 -14.04 10.32 -17.41
N LYS A 110 -14.33 10.37 -16.10
CA LYS A 110 -13.43 10.94 -15.08
C LYS A 110 -12.63 9.86 -14.36
N ALA A 111 -11.34 10.13 -14.12
CA ALA A 111 -10.49 9.26 -13.31
C ALA A 111 -10.84 9.43 -11.81
N VAL A 112 -10.99 8.32 -11.11
CA VAL A 112 -11.33 8.27 -9.68
C VAL A 112 -10.43 7.27 -8.99
N ASP A 113 -9.74 7.72 -7.95
CA ASP A 113 -8.90 6.86 -7.13
C ASP A 113 -9.73 6.17 -6.04
N ARG A 114 -9.44 4.88 -5.81
CA ARG A 114 -10.03 4.06 -4.75
C ARG A 114 -8.94 3.24 -4.08
N ARG A 115 -8.95 3.18 -2.75
CA ARG A 115 -8.08 2.30 -1.94
C ARG A 115 -8.63 0.89 -1.97
N VAL A 116 -7.77 -0.09 -2.23
CA VAL A 116 -8.18 -1.49 -2.42
C VAL A 116 -8.74 -2.07 -1.13
N HIS A 117 -8.11 -1.84 0.02
CA HIS A 117 -8.61 -2.33 1.31
C HIS A 117 -10.04 -1.83 1.62
N ARG A 118 -10.37 -0.58 1.25
CA ARG A 118 -11.72 -0.04 1.41
C ARG A 118 -12.72 -0.74 0.50
N LEU A 119 -12.36 -0.97 -0.76
CA LEU A 119 -13.21 -1.72 -1.69
C LEU A 119 -13.48 -3.12 -1.15
N VAL A 120 -12.44 -3.81 -0.67
CA VAL A 120 -12.56 -5.16 -0.10
C VAL A 120 -13.47 -5.15 1.13
N ALA A 121 -13.19 -4.31 2.11
CA ALA A 121 -13.97 -4.26 3.36
C ALA A 121 -15.44 -3.91 3.10
N LEU A 122 -15.73 -2.96 2.20
CA LEU A 122 -17.11 -2.57 1.87
C LEU A 122 -17.95 -3.70 1.28
N HIS A 123 -17.33 -4.69 0.63
CA HIS A 123 -18.08 -5.74 -0.08
C HIS A 123 -17.99 -7.11 0.59
N PHE A 124 -16.99 -7.37 1.43
CA PHE A 124 -16.76 -8.69 2.03
C PHE A 124 -16.75 -8.71 3.55
N ILE A 125 -16.77 -7.54 4.22
CA ILE A 125 -16.70 -7.46 5.69
C ILE A 125 -17.92 -6.72 6.21
N PRO A 126 -18.84 -7.40 6.93
CA PRO A 126 -19.99 -6.76 7.53
C PRO A 126 -19.60 -5.59 8.44
N ASN A 127 -20.35 -4.49 8.36
CA ASN A 127 -20.15 -3.30 9.21
C ASN A 127 -21.46 -2.94 9.95
N PRO A 128 -21.93 -3.80 10.86
CA PRO A 128 -23.22 -3.60 11.55
C PRO A 128 -23.25 -2.30 12.37
N ASN A 129 -22.09 -1.86 12.86
CA ASN A 129 -21.94 -0.66 13.68
C ASN A 129 -21.66 0.61 12.86
N ASN A 130 -21.69 0.51 11.53
CA ASN A 130 -21.42 1.60 10.59
C ASN A 130 -20.14 2.40 10.92
N LEU A 131 -19.06 1.68 11.28
CA LEU A 131 -17.80 2.29 11.66
C LEU A 131 -17.14 2.94 10.44
N PRO A 132 -16.50 4.11 10.60
CA PRO A 132 -16.08 4.92 9.47
C PRO A 132 -14.78 4.44 8.83
N GLN A 133 -13.87 3.80 9.57
CA GLN A 133 -12.52 3.48 9.13
C GLN A 133 -12.29 1.97 9.00
N VAL A 134 -11.34 1.59 8.15
CA VAL A 134 -10.85 0.21 8.02
C VAL A 134 -9.40 0.20 8.49
N ASN A 135 -9.10 -0.61 9.49
CA ASN A 135 -7.76 -0.84 10.01
C ASN A 135 -7.09 -2.03 9.30
N HIS A 136 -5.76 -2.01 9.25
CA HIS A 136 -4.95 -3.19 8.89
C HIS A 136 -4.44 -3.79 10.20
N ILE A 137 -4.84 -5.02 10.51
CA ILE A 137 -4.58 -5.66 11.81
C ILE A 137 -3.07 -5.81 12.05
N ASP A 138 -2.32 -6.19 11.02
CA ASP A 138 -0.85 -6.30 11.03
C ASP A 138 -0.11 -4.96 10.97
N GLY A 139 -0.80 -3.84 10.72
CA GLY A 139 -0.21 -2.52 10.52
C GLY A 139 0.43 -2.28 9.14
N ASP A 140 0.44 -3.27 8.24
CA ASP A 140 0.95 -3.13 6.89
C ASP A 140 -0.17 -2.72 5.91
N LYS A 141 -0.12 -1.47 5.49
CA LYS A 141 -1.04 -0.86 4.51
C LYS A 141 -0.96 -1.47 3.11
N SER A 142 0.08 -2.23 2.83
CA SER A 142 0.29 -2.93 1.56
C SER A 142 -0.45 -4.28 1.49
N ASN A 143 -0.97 -4.77 2.62
CA ASN A 143 -1.68 -6.05 2.75
C ASN A 143 -3.22 -5.87 2.87
N PRO A 144 -3.95 -5.71 1.75
CA PRO A 144 -5.40 -5.50 1.77
C PRO A 144 -6.20 -6.81 1.90
N SER A 145 -5.62 -7.90 2.42
CA SER A 145 -6.31 -9.19 2.56
C SER A 145 -7.51 -9.08 3.50
N ILE A 146 -8.64 -9.73 3.17
CA ILE A 146 -9.87 -9.68 4.00
C ILE A 146 -9.57 -9.98 5.47
N ASN A 147 -8.78 -11.04 5.71
CA ASN A 147 -8.48 -11.50 7.07
C ASN A 147 -7.54 -10.55 7.83
N ASN A 148 -6.99 -9.53 7.16
CA ASN A 148 -6.15 -8.49 7.74
C ASN A 148 -6.92 -7.17 7.96
N LEU A 149 -8.20 -7.10 7.61
CA LEU A 149 -8.97 -5.86 7.66
C LEU A 149 -10.07 -5.94 8.71
N GLU A 150 -10.25 -4.85 9.45
CA GLU A 150 -11.35 -4.71 10.40
C GLU A 150 -11.95 -3.31 10.35
N TRP A 151 -13.24 -3.20 10.65
CA TRP A 151 -13.92 -1.92 10.80
C TRP A 151 -13.62 -1.33 12.17
N VAL A 152 -13.22 -0.06 12.23
CA VAL A 152 -12.77 0.59 13.47
C VAL A 152 -13.23 2.04 13.57
N THR A 153 -13.33 2.55 14.81
CA THR A 153 -13.45 4.00 15.07
C THR A 153 -12.11 4.70 14.87
N ALA A 154 -12.13 6.02 14.63
CA ALA A 154 -10.91 6.80 14.55
C ALA A 154 -10.05 6.70 15.83
N LYS A 155 -10.69 6.68 17.00
CA LYS A 155 -10.03 6.51 18.30
C LYS A 155 -9.38 5.14 18.41
N GLY A 156 -10.10 4.07 18.06
CA GLY A 156 -9.57 2.70 18.08
C GLY A 156 -8.38 2.52 17.15
N ASN A 157 -8.45 3.08 15.94
CA ASN A 157 -7.36 3.04 14.97
C ASN A 157 -6.10 3.74 15.51
N ALA A 158 -6.25 4.93 16.10
CA ALA A 158 -5.15 5.66 16.71
C ALA A 158 -4.53 4.91 17.91
N GLN A 159 -5.37 4.24 18.71
CA GLN A 159 -4.91 3.42 19.84
C GLN A 159 -4.15 2.17 19.36
N HIS A 160 -4.64 1.48 18.33
CA HIS A 160 -3.93 0.37 17.68
C HIS A 160 -2.57 0.84 17.16
N ALA A 161 -2.54 1.92 16.38
CA ALA A 161 -1.30 2.46 15.84
C ALA A 161 -0.29 2.86 16.95
N LEU A 162 -0.76 3.42 18.07
CA LEU A 162 0.10 3.71 19.22
C LEU A 162 0.63 2.43 19.87
N LYS A 163 -0.24 1.44 20.12
CA LYS A 163 0.11 0.16 20.77
C LYS A 163 1.14 -0.62 19.94
N HIS A 164 1.03 -0.57 18.62
CA HIS A 164 1.92 -1.27 17.70
C HIS A 164 3.13 -0.43 17.26
N GLY A 165 3.34 0.77 17.85
CA GLY A 165 4.50 1.61 17.52
C GLY A 165 4.50 2.16 16.09
N LEU A 166 3.34 2.20 15.43
CA LEU A 166 3.18 2.69 14.06
C LEU A 166 3.17 4.23 13.99
N ILE A 167 3.00 4.90 15.14
CA ILE A 167 3.04 6.36 15.25
C ILE A 167 4.46 6.80 15.62
N ARG A 168 4.99 7.74 14.82
CA ARG A 168 6.22 8.46 15.17
C ARG A 168 5.96 9.40 16.35
N VAL A 169 6.47 9.04 17.52
CA VAL A 169 6.38 9.83 18.76
C VAL A 169 7.76 10.21 19.26
N GLY A 170 7.82 11.22 20.12
CA GLY A 170 9.07 11.67 20.74
C GLY A 170 10.10 12.07 19.71
N GLU A 171 11.30 11.52 19.84
CA GLU A 171 12.46 11.81 18.99
C GLU A 171 12.26 11.37 17.53
N LYS A 172 11.41 10.36 17.30
CA LYS A 172 11.09 9.87 15.95
C LYS A 172 10.14 10.80 15.20
N SER A 173 9.57 11.81 15.87
CA SER A 173 8.70 12.80 15.25
C SER A 173 9.52 13.69 14.30
N PRO A 174 9.05 14.01 13.08
CA PRO A 174 9.79 14.87 12.16
C PRO A 174 10.05 16.29 12.70
N ASN A 175 9.25 16.73 13.69
CA ASN A 175 9.37 18.02 14.34
C ASN A 175 9.99 17.91 15.76
N ALA A 176 10.67 16.80 16.06
CA ALA A 176 11.37 16.64 17.32
C ALA A 176 12.56 17.60 17.38
N THR A 177 12.59 18.46 18.40
CA THR A 177 13.68 19.42 18.63
C THR A 177 14.61 19.01 19.75
N ILE A 178 14.27 17.93 20.47
CA ILE A 178 15.04 17.39 21.59
C ILE A 178 15.01 15.86 21.54
N THR A 179 16.02 15.24 22.15
CA THR A 179 16.14 13.78 22.24
C THR A 179 15.33 13.20 23.39
N GLU A 180 15.14 11.88 23.37
CA GLU A 180 14.46 11.17 24.46
C GLU A 180 15.20 11.34 25.80
N LYS A 181 16.54 11.27 25.77
CA LYS A 181 17.38 11.52 26.96
C LYS A 181 17.18 12.92 27.55
N GLN A 182 17.06 13.93 26.68
CA GLN A 182 16.81 15.30 27.09
C GLN A 182 15.42 15.48 27.69
N ALA A 183 14.40 14.85 27.10
CA ALA A 183 13.04 14.87 27.63
C ALA A 183 12.93 14.16 28.99
N LEU A 184 13.63 13.04 29.17
CA LEU A 184 13.73 12.34 30.46
C LEU A 184 14.42 13.17 31.53
N SER A 185 15.48 13.91 31.19
CA SER A 185 16.13 14.82 32.16
C SER A 185 15.17 15.89 32.66
N ILE A 186 14.47 16.56 31.73
CA ILE A 186 13.45 17.58 32.05
C ILE A 186 12.39 17.01 33.00
N LEU A 187 11.92 15.80 32.70
CA LEU A 187 10.89 15.14 33.48
C LEU A 187 11.37 14.77 34.88
N LYS A 188 12.59 14.23 34.99
CA LYS A 188 13.20 13.84 36.25
C LYS A 188 13.42 15.04 37.17
N ASP A 189 13.94 16.14 36.63
CA ASP A 189 14.19 17.36 37.40
C ASP A 189 12.89 17.99 37.91
N PHE A 190 11.84 17.98 37.09
CA PHE A 190 10.50 18.38 37.54
C PHE A 190 9.90 17.43 38.60
N GLN A 191 10.06 16.11 38.42
CA GLN A 191 9.61 15.11 39.41
C GLN A 191 10.36 15.20 40.74
N ASN A 192 11.62 15.64 40.71
CA ASN A 192 12.43 15.90 41.90
C ASN A 192 12.05 17.21 42.62
N GLY A 193 10.99 17.89 42.18
CA GLY A 193 10.42 19.07 42.85
C GLY A 193 10.91 20.42 42.33
N MET A 194 11.71 20.47 41.25
CA MET A 194 12.05 21.75 40.63
C MET A 194 10.80 22.42 40.07
N THR A 195 10.71 23.74 40.25
CA THR A 195 9.70 24.56 39.60
C THR A 195 9.92 24.59 38.08
N ILE A 196 8.86 24.84 37.31
CA ILE A 196 8.98 24.99 35.85
C ILE A 196 10.01 26.06 35.46
N SER A 197 10.15 27.13 36.26
CA SER A 197 11.13 28.19 36.02
C SER A 197 12.57 27.69 36.16
N GLU A 198 12.85 26.87 37.18
CA GLU A 198 14.16 26.27 37.40
C GLU A 198 14.50 25.25 36.30
N VAL A 199 13.55 24.39 35.94
CA VAL A 199 13.70 23.41 34.86
C VAL A 199 14.02 24.11 33.53
N ARG A 200 13.34 25.21 33.18
CA ARG A 200 13.66 25.99 31.97
C ARG A 200 15.09 26.53 31.97
N LYS A 201 15.62 26.94 33.13
CA LYS A 201 17.00 27.44 33.25
C LYS A 201 18.02 26.29 33.15
N ALA A 202 17.70 25.13 33.73
CA ALA A 202 18.54 23.93 33.69
C ALA A 202 18.63 23.30 32.29
N HIS A 203 17.61 23.47 31.44
CA HIS A 203 17.56 22.89 30.09
C HIS A 203 17.46 23.96 28.98
N PRO A 204 18.51 24.79 28.77
CA PRO A 204 18.47 25.90 27.80
C PRO A 204 18.43 25.44 26.34
N TYR A 205 18.79 24.19 26.05
CA TYR A 205 18.67 23.57 24.73
C TYR A 205 17.21 23.33 24.31
N ALA A 206 16.28 23.36 25.26
CA ALA A 206 14.86 23.13 25.02
C ALA A 206 14.10 24.47 25.06
N SER A 207 13.18 24.68 24.13
CA SER A 207 12.34 25.88 24.15
C SER A 207 11.46 25.92 25.41
N LYS A 208 11.16 27.12 25.93
CA LYS A 208 10.29 27.28 27.12
C LYS A 208 8.96 26.52 26.95
N SER A 209 8.37 26.58 25.76
CA SER A 209 7.11 25.89 25.45
C SER A 209 7.24 24.36 25.48
N ILE A 210 8.37 23.78 25.02
CA ILE A 210 8.52 22.32 25.04
C ILE A 210 8.72 21.81 26.46
N VAL A 211 9.50 22.53 27.28
CA VAL A 211 9.68 22.23 28.70
C VAL A 211 8.33 22.23 29.42
N ASP A 212 7.54 23.30 29.26
CA ASP A 212 6.21 23.41 29.90
C ASP A 212 5.30 22.24 29.53
N LYS A 213 5.25 21.90 28.24
CA LYS A 213 4.40 20.81 27.74
C LYS A 213 4.87 19.44 28.22
N ILE A 214 6.16 19.24 28.50
CA ILE A 214 6.67 18.01 29.09
C ILE A 214 6.28 17.93 30.57
N CYS A 215 6.54 18.99 31.35
CA CYS A 215 6.18 19.04 32.77
C CYS A 215 4.67 18.87 32.99
N GLN A 216 3.84 19.45 32.12
CA GLN A 216 2.38 19.33 32.16
C GLN A 216 1.84 18.02 31.55
N ARG A 217 2.69 17.05 31.20
CA ARG A 217 2.31 15.77 30.58
C ARG A 217 1.50 15.92 29.28
N GLN A 218 1.71 17.01 28.54
CA GLN A 218 1.04 17.26 27.26
C GLN A 218 1.84 16.72 26.06
N ARG A 219 3.17 16.65 26.19
CA ARG A 219 4.09 16.05 25.22
C ARG A 219 4.92 14.93 25.85
N TRP A 220 5.49 14.07 25.02
CA TRP A 220 6.35 12.95 25.44
C TRP A 220 5.68 11.96 26.42
N LYS A 221 4.34 11.84 26.37
CA LYS A 221 3.52 10.94 27.22
C LYS A 221 3.89 9.46 27.18
N HIS A 222 4.67 9.02 26.19
CA HIS A 222 5.12 7.62 26.10
C HIS A 222 6.22 7.31 27.13
N LEU A 223 6.91 8.32 27.65
CA LEU A 223 7.96 8.16 28.67
C LEU A 223 7.39 7.80 30.05
N ASP A 224 6.09 8.01 30.27
CA ASP A 224 5.42 7.67 31.53
C ASP A 224 5.23 6.16 31.70
N LYS A 225 5.40 5.38 30.63
CA LYS A 225 5.18 3.92 30.61
C LYS A 225 6.46 3.12 30.88
N THR A 226 7.60 3.78 31.04
CA THR A 226 8.93 3.17 31.16
C THR A 226 9.43 3.13 32.60
N SER A 227 8.53 3.28 33.59
CA SER A 227 8.84 3.20 35.04
C SER A 227 8.20 1.97 35.67
#